data_AF-A0A382RAS9-F1
#
_entry.id   AF-A0A382RAS9-F1
#
_cell.length_a   1.000
_cell.length_b   1.000
_cell.length_c   1.000
_cell.angle_alpha   90.00
_cell.angle_beta   90.00
_cell.angle_gamma   90.00
#
_symmetry.space_group_name_H-M   'P 1'
#
loop_
_entity.id
_entity.type
_entity.pdbx_description
1 polymer ?
#
loop_
_entity_poly.entity_id
_entity_poly.type
_entity_poly.pdbx_seq_one_letter_code
_entity_poly.pdbx_strand_id
1 'polypeptide(L)' 'VTDILKIILLSSAEKYNISPLLIANKEDIKDIALGNKDVKALKGWRYKIFGSSALKLIEGSLTLKVKDGSVIIE' A
#
# COMPACT_ATOMS: atom_id res chain seq x y z
N VAL A 1 -9.66 -5.58 -4.45
CA VAL A 1 -8.23 -5.15 -4.48
C VAL A 1 -8.05 -3.77 -3.86
N THR A 2 -8.78 -2.75 -4.31
CA THR A 2 -8.71 -1.36 -3.79
C THR A 2 -8.81 -1.27 -2.27
N ASP A 3 -9.73 -2.00 -1.63
CA ASP A 3 -9.88 -1.94 -0.17
C ASP A 3 -8.71 -2.61 0.56
N ILE A 4 -8.11 -3.65 -0.02
CA ILE A 4 -6.90 -4.28 0.52
C ILE A 4 -5.71 -3.31 0.40
N LEU A 5 -5.59 -2.58 -0.71
CA LEU A 5 -4.59 -1.52 -0.86
C LEU A 5 -4.75 -0.41 0.19
N LYS A 6 -6.00 -0.04 0.53
CA LYS A 6 -6.25 0.93 1.61
C LYS A 6 -5.83 0.37 2.97
N ILE A 7 -6.07 -0.91 3.25
CA ILE A 7 -5.62 -1.56 4.48
C ILE A 7 -4.10 -1.53 4.58
N ILE A 8 -3.39 -1.89 3.50
CA ILE A 8 -1.92 -1.82 3.42
C ILE A 8 -1.43 -0.38 3.62
N LEU A 9 -2.09 0.59 3.00
CA LEU A 9 -1.77 2.01 3.14
C LEU A 9 -1.90 2.48 4.60
N LEU A 10 -3.00 2.13 5.27
CA LEU A 10 -3.24 2.51 6.67
C LEU A 10 -2.23 1.85 7.61
N SER A 11 -1.97 0.55 7.43
CA SER A 11 -0.93 -0.17 8.19
C SER A 11 0.46 0.46 7.99
N SER A 12 0.79 0.87 6.76
CA SER A 12 2.05 1.55 6.47
C SER A 12 2.12 2.93 7.14
N ALA A 13 1.03 3.71 7.05
CA ALA A 13 0.92 5.02 7.68
C ALA A 13 1.11 4.96 9.20
N GLU A 14 0.48 3.99 9.85
CA GLU A 14 0.62 3.75 11.28
C GLU A 14 2.05 3.35 11.65
N LYS A 15 2.63 2.38 10.93
CA LYS A 15 4.00 1.88 11.17
C LYS A 15 5.06 2.99 11.09
N TYR A 16 4.92 3.92 10.15
CA TYR A 16 5.89 5.00 9.93
C TYR A 16 5.48 6.33 10.58
N ASN A 17 4.32 6.38 11.26
CA ASN A 17 3.75 7.60 11.85
C ASN A 17 3.64 8.78 10.86
N ILE A 18 3.13 8.50 9.65
CA ILE A 18 2.96 9.48 8.57
C ILE A 18 1.50 9.47 8.12
N SER A 19 0.94 10.63 7.78
CA SER A 19 -0.42 10.71 7.22
C SER A 19 -0.57 9.86 5.95
N PRO A 20 -1.62 9.00 5.84
CA PRO A 20 -1.87 8.18 4.65
C PRO A 20 -1.88 8.97 3.33
N LEU A 21 -2.44 10.19 3.36
CA LEU A 21 -2.55 11.05 2.18
C LEU A 21 -1.19 11.58 1.67
N LEU A 22 -0.15 11.60 2.51
CA LEU A 22 1.21 11.94 2.06
C LEU A 22 1.87 10.77 1.30
N ILE A 23 1.39 9.55 1.55
CA ILE A 23 1.89 8.31 0.95
C ILE A 23 1.18 8.05 -0.39
N ALA A 24 -0.15 8.04 -0.41
CA ALA A 24 -0.96 7.80 -1.61
C ALA A 24 -2.34 8.45 -1.49
N ASN A 25 -2.84 9.02 -2.59
CA ASN A 25 -4.20 9.56 -2.65
C ASN A 25 -5.20 8.53 -3.23
N LYS A 26 -6.47 8.92 -3.37
CA LYS A 26 -7.53 8.03 -3.89
C LYS A 26 -7.31 7.64 -5.36
N GLU A 27 -6.75 8.52 -6.19
CA GLU A 27 -6.40 8.19 -7.57
C GLU A 27 -5.24 7.20 -7.63
N ASP A 28 -4.15 7.42 -6.89
CA ASP A 28 -3.00 6.50 -6.82
C ASP A 28 -3.47 5.07 -6.50
N ILE A 29 -4.37 4.91 -5.53
CA ILE A 29 -4.91 3.59 -5.14
C ILE A 29 -5.74 2.95 -6.27
N LYS A 30 -6.55 3.74 -6.97
CA LYS A 30 -7.33 3.24 -8.12
C LYS A 30 -6.40 2.84 -9.27
N ASP A 31 -5.43 3.68 -9.58
CA ASP A 31 -4.47 3.46 -10.65
C ASP A 31 -3.65 2.19 -10.39
N ILE A 32 -3.13 2.02 -9.18
CA ILE A 32 -2.42 0.80 -8.79
C ILE A 32 -3.34 -0.42 -8.91
N ALA A 33 -4.60 -0.33 -8.46
CA ALA A 33 -5.55 -1.44 -8.57
C ALA A 33 -5.85 -1.84 -10.02
N LEU A 34 -5.71 -0.90 -10.97
CA LEU A 34 -5.84 -1.15 -12.41
C LEU A 34 -4.53 -1.62 -13.06
N GLY A 35 -3.43 -1.72 -12.29
CA GLY A 35 -2.12 -2.13 -12.77
C GLY A 35 -1.25 -0.99 -13.31
N ASN A 36 -1.67 0.28 -13.17
CA ASN A 36 -0.88 1.42 -13.59
C ASN A 36 0.34 1.57 -12.67
N LYS A 37 1.54 1.52 -13.27
CA LYS A 37 2.81 1.63 -12.53
C LYS A 37 3.36 3.06 -12.45
N ASP A 38 2.84 3.98 -13.26
CA ASP A 38 3.29 5.38 -13.29
C ASP A 38 2.51 6.28 -12.32
N VAL A 39 2.66 6.01 -11.01
CA VAL A 39 2.02 6.78 -9.94
C VAL A 39 3.04 7.25 -8.92
N LYS A 40 2.74 8.34 -8.20
CA LYS A 40 3.68 8.90 -7.20
C LYS A 40 3.91 7.94 -6.04
N ALA A 41 2.89 7.18 -5.67
CA ALA A 41 2.94 6.18 -4.60
C ALA A 41 3.95 5.04 -4.87
N LEU A 42 4.32 4.81 -6.14
CA LEU A 42 5.30 3.79 -6.56
C LEU A 42 6.70 4.35 -6.80
N LYS A 43 7.00 5.56 -6.32
CA LYS A 43 8.30 6.22 -6.52
C LYS A 43 8.94 6.65 -5.19
N GLY A 44 10.26 6.69 -5.17
CA GLY A 44 11.05 7.27 -4.07
C GLY A 44 10.76 6.64 -2.70
N TRP A 45 10.58 7.45 -1.67
CA TRP A 45 10.33 6.97 -0.31
C TRP A 45 8.95 6.30 -0.16
N ARG A 46 7.94 6.72 -0.92
CA ARG A 46 6.59 6.13 -0.92
C ARG A 46 6.62 4.67 -1.37
N TYR A 47 7.46 4.37 -2.35
CA TYR A 47 7.73 3.00 -2.79
C TYR A 47 8.25 2.13 -1.64
N LYS A 48 9.22 2.63 -0.88
CA LYS A 48 9.89 1.88 0.19
C LYS A 48 8.93 1.52 1.33
N ILE A 49 7.95 2.37 1.62
CA ILE A 49 7.07 2.18 2.77
C ILE A 49 5.71 1.56 2.42
N PHE A 50 5.22 1.74 1.19
CA PHE A 50 3.90 1.30 0.74
C PHE A 50 3.94 0.67 -0.65
N GLY A 51 4.55 1.36 -1.62
CA GLY A 51 4.44 0.99 -3.03
C GLY A 51 4.98 -0.40 -3.37
N SER A 52 6.03 -0.87 -2.69
CA SER A 52 6.54 -2.23 -2.85
C SER A 52 5.49 -3.28 -2.44
N SER A 53 4.85 -3.13 -1.28
CA SER A 53 3.79 -4.03 -0.83
C SER A 53 2.55 -3.94 -1.72
N ALA A 54 2.21 -2.73 -2.17
CA ALA A 54 1.11 -2.52 -3.11
C ALA A 54 1.35 -3.25 -4.44
N LEU A 55 2.56 -3.20 -5.00
CA LEU A 55 2.91 -3.95 -6.21
C LEU A 55 2.87 -5.46 -5.99
N LYS A 56 3.45 -5.96 -4.89
CA LYS A 56 3.38 -7.38 -4.54
C LYS A 56 1.93 -7.87 -4.44
N LEU A 57 1.01 -7.06 -3.93
CA LEU A 57 -0.41 -7.39 -3.91
C LEU A 57 -0.97 -7.55 -5.32
N ILE A 58 -0.67 -6.61 -6.23
CA ILE A 58 -1.11 -6.67 -7.62
C ILE A 58 -0.49 -7.86 -8.36
N GLU A 59 0.75 -8.20 -8.05
CA GLU A 59 1.49 -9.33 -8.62
C GLU A 59 1.11 -10.68 -7.98
N GLY A 60 0.24 -10.69 -6.96
CA GLY A 60 -0.20 -11.90 -6.27
C GLY A 60 0.85 -12.55 -5.38
N SER A 61 1.92 -11.82 -5.03
CA SER A 61 3.08 -12.31 -4.26
C SER A 61 3.11 -11.79 -2.82
N LEU A 62 2.02 -11.20 -2.33
CA LEU A 62 1.90 -10.66 -0.98
C LEU A 62 1.06 -11.58 -0.07
N THR A 63 1.56 -11.85 1.14
CA THR A 63 0.76 -12.50 2.18
C THR A 63 0.32 -11.48 3.23
N LEU A 64 -0.96 -11.49 3.58
CA LEU A 64 -1.51 -10.68 4.65
C LEU A 64 -1.87 -11.57 5.83
N LYS A 65 -1.35 -11.22 7.01
CA LYS A 65 -1.68 -11.89 8.27
C LYS A 65 -2.36 -10.90 9.20
N VAL A 66 -3.38 -11.34 9.92
CA VAL A 66 -4.00 -10.56 11.00
C VAL A 66 -3.60 -11.18 12.32
N LYS A 67 -3.00 -10.38 13.19
CA LYS A 67 -2.58 -10.80 14.53
C LYS A 67 -2.93 -9.70 15.52
N ASP A 68 -3.61 -10.06 16.60
CA ASP A 68 -3.97 -9.14 17.68
C ASP A 68 -4.72 -7.88 17.18
N GLY A 69 -5.62 -8.08 16.20
CA GLY A 69 -6.37 -6.98 15.55
C GLY A 69 -5.55 -6.10 14.59
N SER A 70 -4.26 -6.39 14.41
CA SER A 70 -3.35 -5.64 13.55
C SER A 70 -3.02 -6.40 12.27
N VAL A 71 -2.83 -5.67 11.16
CA VAL A 71 -2.44 -6.26 9.87
C VAL A 71 -0.92 -6.26 9.75
N ILE A 72 -0.37 -7.45 9.52
CA ILE A 72 1.05 -7.71 9.28
C ILE A 72 1.21 -8.08 7.81
N ILE A 73 2.17 -7.44 7.16
CA ILE A 73 2.50 -7.64 5.75
C ILE A 73 3.82 -8.42 5.67
N GLU A 74 3.79 -9.60 5.05
CA GLU A 74 4.97 -10.44 4.76
C GLU A 74 5.18 -10.60 3.25
#